data_AF-A0A0B1RUX9-F1
#
_entry.id   AF-A0A0B1RUX9-F1
#
_cell.length_a   1.000
_cell.length_b   1.000
_cell.length_c   1.000
_cell.angle_alpha   90.00
_cell.angle_beta   90.00
_cell.angle_gamma   90.00
#
_symmetry.space_group_name_H-M   'P 1'
#
loop_
_entity.id
_entity.type
_entity.pdbx_description
1 polymer ?
#
loop_
_entity_poly.entity_id
_entity_poly.type
_entity_poly.pdbx_seq_one_letter_code
_entity_poly.pdbx_strand_id
1 'polypeptide(L)'
;MSMEELRLGSSMDLANSRYYLSLGRTEESRHEALKAKQKQRLDLRADAFRTLQKALKDLHSYRYQPADPQSGQPFRWMPNNKHKRSNADDLHEQQVDEVVDFDGNAAQVAEFVELHA
;
A
#
# COMPACT_ATOMS: atom_id res chain seq x y z
N MET A 1 -9.43 -16.93 13.88
CA MET A 1 -8.48 -16.69 14.98
C MET A 1 -9.22 -16.04 16.12
N SER A 2 -9.49 -16.79 17.19
CA SER A 2 -10.21 -16.27 18.36
C SER A 2 -9.26 -15.45 19.26
N MET A 3 -9.82 -14.61 20.13
CA MET A 3 -9.03 -13.81 21.07
C MET A 3 -8.28 -14.68 22.10
N GLU A 4 -8.76 -15.91 22.37
CA GLU A 4 -8.02 -16.92 23.14
C GLU A 4 -6.74 -17.39 22.45
N GLU A 5 -6.73 -17.65 21.13
CA GLU A 5 -5.54 -18.18 20.43
C GLU A 5 -4.35 -17.19 20.46
N LEU A 6 -4.61 -15.88 20.42
CA LEU A 6 -3.57 -14.85 20.57
C LEU A 6 -3.00 -14.78 22.00
N ARG A 7 -3.71 -15.32 23.00
CA ARG A 7 -3.33 -15.29 24.41
C ARG A 7 -2.49 -16.51 24.80
N LEU A 8 -2.62 -17.62 24.08
CA LEU A 8 -1.94 -18.90 24.34
C LEU A 8 -0.47 -18.97 23.87
N GLY A 9 0.01 -18.01 23.07
CA GLY A 9 1.32 -18.11 22.40
C GLY A 9 2.57 -17.79 23.23
N SER A 10 2.45 -17.45 24.52
CA SER A 10 3.63 -17.12 25.33
C SER A 10 3.34 -17.31 26.82
N SER A 11 3.29 -18.57 27.27
CA SER A 11 3.64 -18.89 28.65
C SER A 11 5.13 -18.60 28.82
N MET A 12 5.47 -17.31 28.92
CA MET A 12 6.83 -16.87 29.14
C MET A 12 7.11 -17.09 30.61
N ASP A 13 8.16 -17.86 30.92
CA ASP A 13 8.61 -18.00 32.30
C ASP A 13 9.12 -16.65 32.81
N LEU A 14 8.27 -15.99 33.59
CA LEU A 14 8.54 -14.67 34.16
C LEU A 14 9.70 -14.72 35.15
N ALA A 15 9.89 -15.86 35.84
CA ALA A 15 10.95 -16.00 36.83
C ALA A 15 12.35 -15.93 36.19
N ASN A 16 12.50 -16.42 34.96
CA ASN A 16 13.75 -16.39 34.21
C ASN A 16 13.87 -15.21 33.23
N SER A 17 12.84 -14.36 33.14
CA SER A 17 12.85 -13.22 32.22
C SER A 17 13.71 -12.08 32.76
N ARG A 18 14.87 -11.85 32.12
CA ARG A 18 15.75 -10.69 32.42
C ARG A 18 14.98 -9.37 32.38
N TYR A 19 14.04 -9.22 31.45
CA TYR A 19 13.20 -8.03 31.35
C TYR A 19 12.31 -7.89 32.58
N TYR A 20 11.58 -8.95 32.97
CA TYR A 20 10.72 -8.91 34.15
C TYR A 20 11.51 -8.61 35.43
N LEU A 21 12.66 -9.27 35.62
CA LEU A 21 13.56 -9.04 36.75
C LEU A 21 14.08 -7.59 36.81
N SER A 22 14.24 -6.92 35.66
CA SER A 22 14.67 -5.52 35.60
C SER A 22 13.60 -4.50 36.02
N LEU A 23 12.32 -4.90 36.09
CA LEU A 23 11.22 -3.98 36.40
C LEU A 23 11.13 -3.59 37.88
N GLY A 24 11.78 -4.34 38.77
CA GLY A 24 11.67 -4.12 40.21
C GLY A 24 12.46 -5.12 41.03
N ARG A 25 12.77 -4.75 42.28
CA ARG A 25 13.54 -5.59 43.22
C ARG A 25 12.66 -6.68 43.85
N THR A 26 11.40 -6.36 44.15
CA THR A 26 10.40 -7.29 44.69
C THR A 26 9.46 -7.81 43.60
N GLU A 27 8.86 -8.98 43.82
CA GLU A 27 7.91 -9.57 42.87
C GLU A 27 6.66 -8.71 42.67
N GLU A 28 6.10 -8.17 43.75
CA GLU A 28 4.95 -7.26 43.71
C GLU A 28 5.25 -6.02 42.87
N SER A 29 6.41 -5.37 43.11
CA SER A 29 6.85 -4.20 42.34
C SER A 29 7.02 -4.52 40.85
N ARG A 30 7.58 -5.70 40.53
CA ARG A 30 7.72 -6.15 39.13
C ARG A 30 6.36 -6.35 38.47
N HIS A 31 5.40 -6.95 39.17
CA HIS A 31 4.07 -7.18 38.63
C HIS A 31 3.29 -5.88 38.41
N GLU A 32 3.35 -4.94 39.34
CA GLU A 32 2.72 -3.63 39.17
C GLU A 32 3.33 -2.85 38.00
N ALA A 33 4.66 -2.80 37.92
CA ALA A 33 5.36 -2.18 36.80
C ALA A 33 4.99 -2.84 35.46
N LEU A 34 4.90 -4.18 35.42
CA LEU A 34 4.49 -4.90 34.22
C LEU A 34 3.06 -4.54 33.81
N LYS A 35 2.12 -4.48 34.76
CA LYS A 35 0.73 -4.05 34.51
C LYS A 35 0.67 -2.62 33.97
N ALA A 36 1.46 -1.71 34.56
CA ALA A 36 1.54 -0.32 34.09
C ALA A 36 2.06 -0.23 32.64
N LYS A 37 3.09 -1.01 32.29
CA LYS A 37 3.60 -1.08 30.92
C LYS A 37 2.60 -1.71 29.95
N GLN A 38 1.87 -2.74 30.36
CA GLN A 38 0.80 -3.32 29.56
C GLN A 38 -0.31 -2.31 29.28
N LYS A 39 -0.71 -1.51 30.28
CA LYS A 39 -1.67 -0.42 30.10
C LYS A 39 -1.17 0.63 29.11
N GLN A 40 0.05 1.15 29.31
CA GLN A 40 0.67 2.10 28.36
C GLN A 40 0.68 1.55 26.93
N ARG A 41 0.99 0.27 26.75
CA ARG A 41 0.97 -0.37 25.42
C ARG A 41 -0.42 -0.36 24.79
N LEU A 42 -1.48 -0.57 25.58
CA LEU A 42 -2.85 -0.52 25.08
C LEU A 42 -3.25 0.92 24.72
N ASP A 43 -2.86 1.90 25.51
CA ASP A 43 -3.14 3.32 25.23
C ASP A 43 -2.47 3.76 23.91
N LEU A 44 -1.20 3.38 23.72
CA LEU A 44 -0.45 3.69 22.49
C LEU A 44 -0.89 2.85 21.28
N ARG A 45 -1.64 1.77 21.49
CA ARG A 45 -2.04 0.86 20.42
C ARG A 45 -2.85 1.60 19.36
N ALA A 46 -3.85 2.38 19.77
CA ALA A 46 -4.73 3.07 18.84
C ALA A 46 -3.93 4.04 17.94
N ASP A 47 -3.01 4.80 18.51
CA ASP A 47 -2.18 5.75 17.77
C ASP A 47 -1.12 5.06 16.90
N ALA A 48 -0.54 3.95 17.39
CA ALA A 48 0.35 3.11 16.58
C ALA A 48 -0.38 2.52 15.36
N PHE A 49 -1.62 2.06 15.52
CA PHE A 49 -2.43 1.56 14.39
C PHE A 49 -2.77 2.68 13.42
N ARG A 50 -3.17 3.86 13.91
CA ARG A 50 -3.48 5.02 13.05
C ARG A 50 -2.25 5.49 12.27
N THR A 51 -1.10 5.58 12.92
CA THR A 51 0.16 5.98 12.27
C THR A 51 0.60 4.96 11.24
N LEU A 52 0.50 3.67 11.54
CA LEU A 52 0.76 2.59 10.58
C LEU A 52 -0.19 2.66 9.38
N GLN A 53 -1.49 2.85 9.60
CA GLN A 53 -2.47 3.01 8.52
C GLN A 53 -2.15 4.22 7.62
N LYS A 54 -1.73 5.35 8.22
CA LYS A 54 -1.29 6.53 7.45
C LYS A 54 -0.05 6.21 6.60
N ALA A 55 0.97 5.59 7.19
CA ALA A 55 2.18 5.21 6.47
C ALA A 55 1.88 4.25 5.29
N LEU A 56 0.97 3.29 5.48
CA LEU A 56 0.54 2.39 4.41
C LEU A 56 -0.26 3.10 3.31
N LYS A 57 -1.14 4.05 3.68
CA LYS A 57 -1.86 4.88 2.71
C LYS A 57 -0.88 5.72 1.88
N ASP A 58 0.15 6.28 2.51
CA ASP A 58 1.19 7.02 1.81
C ASP A 58 1.89 6.09 0.82
N LEU A 59 2.29 4.88 1.23
CA LEU A 59 2.91 3.89 0.33
C LEU A 59 2.04 3.54 -0.88
N HIS A 60 0.72 3.35 -0.70
CA HIS A 60 -0.22 3.10 -1.82
C HIS A 60 -0.33 4.28 -2.81
N SER A 61 0.06 5.46 -2.35
CA SER A 61 0.14 6.67 -3.16
C SER A 61 1.46 6.74 -3.94
N TYR A 62 2.31 5.71 -3.87
CA TYR A 62 3.51 5.55 -4.70
C TYR A 62 3.44 4.25 -5.51
N ARG A 63 4.00 4.28 -6.71
CA ARG A 63 4.28 3.13 -7.55
C ARG A 63 5.75 2.77 -7.39
N TYR A 64 6.02 1.49 -7.20
CA TYR A 64 7.39 0.97 -7.22
C TYR A 64 7.89 0.91 -8.67
N GLN A 65 9.05 1.50 -8.94
CA GLN A 65 9.79 1.30 -10.18
C GLN A 65 11.06 0.50 -9.84
N PRO A 66 11.20 -0.74 -10.38
CA PRO A 66 12.39 -1.55 -10.17
C PRO A 66 13.60 -0.88 -10.83
N ALA A 67 14.79 -1.20 -10.33
CA ALA A 67 16.03 -0.81 -10.99
C ALA A 67 16.09 -1.43 -12.38
N ASP A 68 16.55 -0.66 -13.36
CA ASP A 68 16.76 -1.13 -14.73
C ASP A 68 18.28 -1.21 -15.00
N PRO A 69 18.85 -2.42 -15.08
CA PRO A 69 20.26 -2.63 -15.35
C PRO A 69 20.72 -2.13 -16.72
N GLN A 70 19.82 -2.03 -17.71
CA GLN A 70 20.18 -1.63 -19.07
C GLN A 70 20.24 -0.12 -19.24
N SER A 71 19.33 0.63 -18.60
CA SER A 71 19.38 2.09 -18.57
C SER A 71 20.24 2.65 -17.42
N GLY A 72 20.70 1.78 -16.51
CA GLY A 72 21.45 2.16 -15.32
C GLY A 72 20.61 2.91 -14.28
N GLN A 73 19.28 2.90 -14.40
CA GLN A 73 18.42 3.60 -13.44
C GLN A 73 18.33 2.85 -12.10
N PRO A 74 18.56 3.55 -10.97
CA PRO A 74 18.35 2.97 -9.64
C PRO A 74 16.85 2.78 -9.38
N PHE A 75 16.52 1.92 -8.41
CA PHE A 75 15.14 1.75 -7.98
C PHE A 75 14.58 3.07 -7.43
N ARG A 76 13.29 3.32 -7.66
CA ARG A 76 12.63 4.54 -7.15
C ARG A 76 11.15 4.31 -6.81
N TRP A 77 10.68 5.00 -5.78
CA TRP A 77 9.27 5.17 -5.49
C TRP A 77 8.76 6.40 -6.22
N MET A 78 7.79 6.23 -7.12
CA MET A 78 7.22 7.34 -7.89
C MET A 78 5.82 7.69 -7.38
N PRO A 79 5.48 8.96 -7.13
CA PRO A 79 4.13 9.34 -6.72
C PRO A 79 3.09 8.87 -7.76
N ASN A 80 2.07 8.15 -7.30
CA ASN A 80 0.93 7.71 -8.06
C ASN A 80 -0.06 8.88 -8.21
N ASN A 81 0.26 9.83 -9.10
CA ASN A 81 -0.58 10.99 -9.33
C ASN A 81 -1.78 10.62 -10.24
N LYS A 82 -2.85 10.11 -9.64
CA LYS A 82 -4.11 9.76 -10.35
C LYS A 82 -4.72 10.93 -11.10
N HIS A 83 -4.39 12.18 -10.75
CA HIS A 83 -4.90 13.40 -11.39
C HIS A 83 -4.19 13.79 -12.69
N LYS A 84 -3.16 13.06 -13.14
CA LYS A 84 -2.56 13.30 -14.47
C LYS A 84 -3.26 12.58 -15.62
N ARG A 85 -4.30 11.79 -15.36
CA ARG A 85 -5.01 11.03 -16.40
C ARG A 85 -6.15 11.80 -17.09
N SER A 86 -6.50 13.01 -16.66
CA SER A 86 -7.65 13.73 -17.22
C SER A 86 -7.40 14.46 -18.55
N ASN A 87 -6.16 14.51 -19.07
CA ASN A 87 -5.84 15.24 -20.30
C ASN A 87 -5.21 14.39 -21.40
N ALA A 88 -5.11 13.06 -21.22
CA ALA A 88 -4.50 12.17 -22.21
C ALA A 88 -5.47 11.19 -22.86
N ASP A 89 -6.62 10.91 -22.23
CA ASP A 89 -7.65 10.03 -22.82
C ASP A 89 -8.63 10.81 -23.73
N ASP A 90 -8.51 12.14 -23.84
CA ASP A 90 -9.38 12.99 -24.67
C ASP A 90 -8.87 13.15 -26.13
N LEU A 91 -7.85 12.38 -26.54
CA LEU A 91 -7.28 12.44 -27.90
C LEU A 91 -7.27 11.10 -28.65
N HIS A 92 -7.94 10.07 -28.13
CA HIS A 92 -8.02 8.76 -28.81
C HIS A 92 -9.42 8.16 -28.89
N GLU A 93 -10.48 8.95 -28.75
CA GLU A 93 -11.78 8.61 -29.35
C GLU A 93 -11.88 9.26 -30.73
N GLN A 94 -11.06 8.79 -31.68
CA GLN A 94 -11.49 8.80 -33.07
C GLN A 94 -12.42 7.60 -33.24
N GLN A 95 -13.72 7.90 -33.18
CA GLN A 95 -14.79 7.01 -33.64
C GLN A 95 -14.43 6.51 -35.04
N VAL A 96 -14.08 5.23 -35.15
CA VAL A 96 -14.30 4.47 -36.37
C VAL A 96 -15.70 3.89 -36.20
N ASP A 97 -16.70 4.61 -36.71
CA ASP A 97 -18.00 4.00 -36.98
C ASP A 97 -17.77 3.03 -38.15
N GLU A 98 -17.51 1.76 -37.79
CA GLU A 98 -17.51 0.65 -38.71
C GLU A 98 -18.96 0.43 -39.16
N VAL A 99 -19.37 1.10 -40.23
CA VAL A 99 -20.63 0.78 -40.91
C VAL A 99 -20.41 -0.53 -41.65
N VAL A 100 -20.74 -1.63 -40.97
CA VAL A 100 -20.79 -2.96 -41.56
C VAL A 100 -22.08 -3.05 -42.36
N ASP A 101 -21.99 -3.00 -43.69
CA ASP A 101 -23.11 -3.36 -44.55
C ASP A 101 -23.48 -4.83 -44.35
N PHE A 102 -24.78 -5.13 -44.43
CA PHE A 102 -25.42 -6.40 -44.06
C PHE A 102 -24.84 -7.68 -44.72
N ASP A 103 -24.04 -7.54 -45.78
CA ASP A 103 -23.43 -8.65 -46.51
C ASP A 103 -21.90 -8.84 -46.25
N GLY A 104 -21.34 -8.19 -45.22
CA GLY A 104 -20.06 -8.61 -44.63
C GLY A 104 -18.81 -8.43 -45.49
N ASN A 105 -18.73 -7.37 -46.31
CA ASN A 105 -17.52 -7.04 -47.05
C ASN A 105 -16.99 -5.64 -46.65
N ALA A 106 -15.82 -5.59 -46.01
CA ALA A 106 -15.20 -4.35 -45.55
C ALA A 106 -14.55 -3.61 -46.72
N ALA A 107 -15.25 -2.64 -47.32
CA ALA A 107 -14.67 -1.75 -48.31
C ALA A 107 -13.91 -0.61 -47.62
N GLN A 108 -12.58 -0.59 -47.77
CA GLN A 108 -11.74 0.53 -47.33
C GLN A 108 -11.78 1.63 -48.39
N VAL A 109 -12.40 2.77 -48.08
CA VAL A 109 -12.27 3.99 -48.89
C VAL A 109 -11.31 4.92 -48.15
N ALA A 110 -10.07 5.04 -48.65
CA ALA A 110 -9.11 6.04 -48.19
C ALA A 110 -9.39 7.35 -48.94
N GLU A 111 -9.98 8.34 -48.26
CA GLU A 111 -10.10 9.70 -48.82
C GLU A 111 -8.84 10.49 -48.47
N PHE A 112 -8.08 10.82 -49.52
CA PHE A 112 -6.86 11.63 -49.47
C PHE A 112 -7.24 13.08 -49.75
N VAL A 113 -7.13 13.97 -48.75
CA VAL A 113 -7.28 15.41 -48.97
C VAL A 113 -5.90 16.06 -48.90
N GLU A 114 -5.38 16.36 -50.09
CA GLU A 114 -4.28 17.30 -50.32
C GLU A 114 -4.68 18.71 -49.87
N LEU A 115 -3.83 19.37 -49.09
CA LEU A 115 -3.95 20.80 -48.82
C LEU A 115 -2.55 21.43 -48.73
N HIS A 116 -1.99 21.74 -49.90
CA HIS A 116 -0.95 22.77 -50.05
C HIS A 116 -1.04 23.40 -51.44
N ALA A 117 -1.68 24.57 -51.52
CA ALA A 117 -1.32 25.70 -52.39
C ALA A 117 -1.99 26.97 -51.86
#